data_AF-A0A951R0K3-F1
#
_entry.id   AF-A0A951R0K3-F1
#
_cell.length_a   1.000
_cell.length_b   1.000
_cell.length_c   1.000
_cell.angle_alpha   90.00
_cell.angle_beta   90.00
_cell.angle_gamma   90.00
#
_symmetry.space_group_name_H-M   'P 1'
#
loop_
_entity.id
_entity.type
_entity.pdbx_description
1 polymer ?
#
loop_
_entity_poly.entity_id
_entity_poly.type
_entity_poly.pdbx_seq_one_letter_code
_entity_poly.pdbx_strand_id
1 'polypeptide(L)'
;MFDFHVHSPASYDVRSSRYKYLSDEEKRYLKNIPVINTKDLQRYESEVLEKFKVEDYYDLLVERKNLVAKNENLDNGNDWSVIAITDHNVCTYSTRLSNHAFKKDNLRMNRLIILPGIELDIKFKFDRIDNKENWPTVHVLLIFKPNTMDRAIFSNINKYSCNDWDFGKELEVDNLAQFINDMRNDEKYPCIAIAAHISSSKGIQKETSSFFKEKVSKNNEKKQIVAVDIDLEYIKTWQNNILEFLGKCGFDALQMTGKKDCQHYSPLNRYKDDQGRAVGIISSDAHKVDDIFKCKNMYEKGKYEEGVPFIKLKNINSKISEDDIFKLIRDRAIRQGETRVKYSNPGVVYEYIQKLVITKESPNCSSFWFEEGETELTIDLSSNLNCLIGGRGSGKSSIIESIIFCTLDEYCDLDKKTDEYKRASVTLKGCKIKVYMYINKGGRKQSIVLERYFEESGHFGKIKTYIVKKDKEKNEILEPVSDIEMPKIQAYRYNEIERATDSKGLRKIFDDICENIEEFNIHIDENLKKLQDNRKEIINLV
;
A
#
# COMPACT_ATOMS: atom_id res chain seq x y z
N MET A 1 8.56 9.64 -0.12
CA MET A 1 7.09 9.82 0.01
C MET A 1 6.51 10.09 -1.38
N PHE A 2 5.21 9.93 -1.61
CA PHE A 2 4.60 10.34 -2.89
C PHE A 2 3.23 10.97 -2.71
N ASP A 3 2.81 11.86 -3.60
CA ASP A 3 1.42 12.31 -3.67
C ASP A 3 1.07 12.60 -5.11
N PHE A 4 0.14 11.83 -5.70
CA PHE A 4 -0.15 11.92 -7.13
C PHE A 4 -1.40 12.73 -7.45
N HIS A 5 -2.03 13.34 -6.44
CA HIS A 5 -3.19 14.20 -6.62
C HIS A 5 -3.05 15.41 -5.70
N VAL A 6 -2.48 16.48 -6.23
CA VAL A 6 -2.28 17.75 -5.53
C VAL A 6 -2.68 18.89 -6.46
N HIS A 7 -3.51 19.79 -5.95
CA HIS A 7 -3.90 21.02 -6.60
C HIS A 7 -2.97 22.16 -6.17
N SER A 8 -2.47 22.89 -7.15
CA SER A 8 -1.72 24.11 -6.96
C SER A 8 -2.65 25.29 -6.67
N PRO A 9 -2.10 26.46 -6.29
CA PRO A 9 -2.88 27.68 -6.13
C PRO A 9 -3.59 28.14 -7.41
N ALA A 10 -3.16 27.65 -8.58
CA ALA A 10 -3.78 27.91 -9.86
C ALA A 10 -5.01 27.02 -10.15
N SER A 11 -5.26 25.98 -9.35
CA SER A 11 -6.52 25.25 -9.41
C SER A 11 -7.67 26.14 -8.93
N TYR A 12 -8.77 26.15 -9.67
CA TYR A 12 -9.93 26.98 -9.34
C TYR A 12 -10.57 26.63 -8.00
N ASP A 13 -10.55 25.35 -7.63
CA ASP A 13 -11.15 24.87 -6.38
C ASP A 13 -10.50 25.49 -5.16
N VAL A 14 -9.21 25.82 -5.26
CA VAL A 14 -8.43 26.54 -4.24
C VAL A 14 -8.99 27.93 -3.99
N ARG A 15 -9.42 28.65 -5.04
CA ARG A 15 -9.96 30.01 -4.90
C ARG A 15 -11.44 30.07 -4.57
N SER A 16 -12.20 29.05 -4.97
CA SER A 16 -13.65 29.01 -4.80
C SER A 16 -14.03 28.56 -3.39
N SER A 17 -14.44 27.31 -3.22
CA SER A 17 -14.95 26.77 -1.96
C SER A 17 -13.86 26.53 -0.91
N ARG A 18 -12.59 26.39 -1.33
CA ARG A 18 -11.48 25.99 -0.44
C ARG A 18 -10.64 27.14 0.09
N TYR A 19 -10.77 28.37 -0.43
CA TYR A 19 -9.92 29.51 -0.08
C TYR A 19 -9.84 29.80 1.42
N LYS A 20 -10.95 29.60 2.14
CA LYS A 20 -11.03 29.81 3.60
C LYS A 20 -10.10 28.89 4.39
N TYR A 21 -9.74 27.72 3.85
CA TYR A 21 -8.91 26.70 4.51
C TYR A 21 -7.42 26.85 4.25
N LEU A 22 -7.03 27.77 3.35
CA LEU A 22 -5.64 28.10 3.07
C LEU A 22 -4.94 28.72 4.28
N SER A 23 -3.63 28.53 4.37
CA SER A 23 -2.79 29.24 5.33
C SER A 23 -2.80 30.75 5.08
N ASP A 24 -2.42 31.53 6.09
CA ASP A 24 -2.34 32.99 5.94
C ASP A 24 -1.29 33.41 4.89
N GLU A 25 -0.25 32.61 4.73
CA GLU A 25 0.77 32.79 3.71
C GLU A 25 0.23 32.55 2.29
N GLU A 26 -0.44 31.41 2.04
CA GLU A 26 -1.11 31.15 0.76
C GLU A 26 -2.16 32.23 0.44
N LYS A 27 -2.95 32.64 1.44
CA LYS A 27 -3.94 33.72 1.29
C LYS A 27 -3.28 35.05 0.92
N ARG A 28 -2.10 35.35 1.44
CA ARG A 28 -1.36 36.59 1.16
C ARG A 28 -1.00 36.71 -0.31
N TYR A 29 -0.52 35.63 -0.93
CA TYR A 29 -0.20 35.61 -2.37
C TYR A 29 -1.46 35.76 -3.24
N LEU A 30 -2.58 35.19 -2.82
CA LEU A 30 -3.82 35.17 -3.59
C LEU A 30 -4.76 36.36 -3.32
N LYS A 31 -4.48 37.20 -2.31
CA LYS A 31 -5.39 38.24 -1.79
C LYS A 31 -5.90 39.21 -2.87
N ASN A 32 -5.04 39.53 -3.84
CA ASN A 32 -5.33 40.50 -4.90
C ASN A 32 -5.77 39.86 -6.22
N ILE A 33 -6.04 38.55 -6.25
CA ILE A 33 -6.57 37.86 -7.42
C ILE A 33 -8.10 37.87 -7.32
N PRO A 34 -8.80 38.51 -8.28
CA PRO A 34 -10.26 38.52 -8.29
C PRO A 34 -10.80 37.09 -8.29
N VAL A 35 -11.94 36.89 -7.62
CA VAL A 35 -12.68 35.63 -7.76
C VAL A 35 -13.28 35.65 -9.17
N ILE A 36 -12.58 35.05 -10.13
CA ILE A 36 -13.08 34.96 -11.50
C ILE A 36 -14.27 33.99 -11.50
N ASN A 37 -15.30 34.33 -12.26
CA ASN A 37 -16.43 33.45 -12.54
C ASN A 37 -15.90 32.13 -13.14
N THR A 38 -16.50 30.99 -12.83
CA THR A 38 -16.05 29.60 -13.15
C THR A 38 -15.72 29.30 -14.62
N LYS A 39 -15.97 30.24 -15.54
CA LYS A 39 -15.95 30.02 -16.99
C LYS A 39 -14.61 30.27 -17.68
N ASP A 40 -13.60 30.78 -16.97
CA ASP A 40 -12.29 31.10 -17.58
C ASP A 40 -11.13 30.67 -16.66
N LEU A 41 -10.94 29.34 -16.58
CA LEU A 41 -9.89 28.71 -15.77
C LEU A 41 -8.48 29.11 -16.25
N GLN A 42 -8.28 29.29 -17.56
CA GLN A 42 -7.01 29.72 -18.14
C GLN A 42 -6.60 31.12 -17.69
N ARG A 43 -7.55 32.06 -17.70
CA ARG A 43 -7.30 33.41 -17.21
C ARG A 43 -6.94 33.40 -15.72
N TYR A 44 -7.66 32.61 -14.92
CA TYR A 44 -7.35 32.49 -13.50
C TYR A 44 -5.93 31.96 -13.28
N GLU A 45 -5.55 30.87 -13.96
CA GLU A 45 -4.19 30.32 -13.90
C GLU A 45 -3.13 31.37 -14.28
N SER A 46 -3.39 32.14 -15.34
CA SER A 46 -2.49 33.20 -15.80
C SER A 46 -2.31 34.30 -14.74
N GLU A 47 -3.39 34.75 -14.10
CA GLU A 47 -3.33 35.76 -13.03
C GLU A 47 -2.63 35.23 -11.77
N VAL A 48 -2.75 33.93 -11.46
CA VAL A 48 -2.02 33.29 -10.36
C VAL A 48 -0.53 33.21 -10.68
N LEU A 49 -0.15 32.80 -11.89
CA LEU A 49 1.25 32.73 -12.32
C LEU A 49 1.99 34.06 -12.19
N GLU A 50 1.30 35.19 -12.36
CA GLU A 50 1.89 36.52 -12.21
C GLU A 50 2.14 36.91 -10.74
N LYS A 51 1.28 36.47 -9.81
CA LYS A 51 1.29 36.92 -8.41
C LYS A 51 1.84 35.92 -7.41
N PHE A 52 1.73 34.63 -7.71
CA PHE A 52 2.25 33.54 -6.91
C PHE A 52 3.16 32.68 -7.78
N LYS A 53 4.43 33.08 -7.87
CA LYS A 53 5.39 32.44 -8.75
C LYS A 53 5.63 30.99 -8.35
N VAL A 54 5.99 30.17 -9.34
CA VAL A 54 6.26 28.74 -9.10
C VAL A 54 7.45 28.52 -8.18
N GLU A 55 8.41 29.45 -8.16
CA GLU A 55 9.52 29.51 -7.19
C GLU A 55 9.01 29.56 -5.75
N ASP A 56 8.12 30.50 -5.45
CA ASP A 56 7.62 30.74 -4.09
C ASP A 56 6.79 29.54 -3.61
N TYR A 57 5.96 28.97 -4.49
CA TYR A 57 5.20 27.76 -4.16
C TYR A 57 6.10 26.53 -4.02
N TYR A 58 7.17 26.41 -4.82
CA TYR A 58 8.15 25.34 -4.69
C TYR A 58 8.81 25.34 -3.30
N ASP A 59 9.17 26.52 -2.77
CA ASP A 59 9.76 26.63 -1.44
C ASP A 59 8.80 26.14 -0.35
N LEU A 60 7.51 26.46 -0.45
CA LEU A 60 6.47 25.92 0.46
C LEU A 60 6.35 24.40 0.36
N LEU A 61 6.44 23.83 -0.85
CA LEU A 61 6.42 22.37 -1.05
C LEU A 61 7.66 21.71 -0.42
N VAL A 62 8.84 22.33 -0.52
CA VAL A 62 10.07 21.85 0.10
C VAL A 62 9.98 21.90 1.62
N GLU A 63 9.46 22.99 2.19
CA GLU A 63 9.23 23.11 3.63
C GLU A 63 8.28 22.00 4.12
N ARG A 64 7.14 21.85 3.44
CA ARG A 64 6.16 20.80 3.76
C ARG A 64 6.77 19.41 3.69
N LYS A 65 7.52 19.11 2.61
CA LYS A 65 8.23 17.83 2.45
C LYS A 65 9.18 17.57 3.62
N ASN A 66 9.98 18.56 3.99
CA ASN A 66 10.97 18.42 5.06
C ASN A 66 10.30 18.23 6.43
N LEU A 67 9.19 18.93 6.68
CA LEU A 67 8.38 18.73 7.88
C LEU A 67 7.83 17.31 7.97
N VAL A 68 7.23 16.79 6.90
CA VAL A 68 6.70 15.42 6.89
C VAL A 68 7.82 14.39 7.02
N ALA A 69 8.93 14.56 6.30
CA ALA A 69 10.08 13.67 6.39
C ALA A 69 10.65 13.60 7.82
N LYS A 70 10.71 14.74 8.51
CA LYS A 70 11.12 14.82 9.92
C LYS A 70 10.14 14.09 10.84
N ASN A 71 8.84 14.29 10.67
CA ASN A 71 7.82 13.62 11.48
C ASN A 71 7.83 12.10 11.27
N GLU A 72 8.12 11.66 10.04
CA GLU A 72 8.31 10.26 9.68
C GLU A 72 9.71 9.73 10.02
N ASN A 73 10.59 10.48 10.70
CA ASN A 73 11.96 10.07 11.05
C ASN A 73 12.75 9.50 9.85
N LEU A 74 12.57 10.09 8.65
CA LEU A 74 13.33 9.69 7.47
C LEU A 74 14.76 10.22 7.58
N ASP A 75 15.73 9.34 7.38
CA ASP A 75 17.15 9.67 7.38
C ASP A 75 17.60 10.35 6.08
N ASN A 76 18.79 10.95 6.15
CA ASN A 76 19.43 11.60 5.01
C ASN A 76 19.70 10.58 3.89
N GLY A 77 18.82 10.58 2.88
CA GLY A 77 18.92 9.72 1.70
C GLY A 77 17.61 9.04 1.34
N ASN A 78 16.69 8.90 2.30
CA ASN A 78 15.37 8.31 2.10
C ASN A 78 14.23 9.35 2.09
N ASP A 79 14.56 10.63 2.17
CA ASP A 79 13.64 11.78 2.18
C ASP A 79 13.19 12.22 0.77
N TRP A 80 13.54 11.45 -0.27
CA TRP A 80 13.08 11.68 -1.64
C TRP A 80 11.56 11.66 -1.70
N SER A 81 11.00 12.63 -2.41
CA SER A 81 9.56 12.79 -2.53
C SER A 81 9.15 13.08 -3.97
N VAL A 82 8.01 12.51 -4.36
CA VAL A 82 7.42 12.70 -5.68
C VAL A 82 6.04 13.32 -5.51
N ILE A 83 5.79 14.45 -6.15
CA ILE A 83 4.47 15.10 -6.17
C ILE A 83 4.02 15.20 -7.62
N ALA A 84 2.76 14.90 -7.92
CA ALA A 84 2.14 15.29 -9.18
C ALA A 84 1.15 16.42 -8.92
N ILE A 85 1.26 17.48 -9.72
CA ILE A 85 0.37 18.64 -9.65
C ILE A 85 -0.67 18.48 -10.75
N THR A 86 -1.93 18.36 -10.38
CA THR A 86 -3.03 17.91 -11.25
C THR A 86 -4.21 18.86 -11.16
N ASP A 87 -4.00 20.11 -11.58
CA ASP A 87 -5.04 21.13 -11.54
C ASP A 87 -6.19 20.80 -12.51
N HIS A 88 -7.42 21.24 -12.17
CA HIS A 88 -8.61 20.98 -12.97
C HIS A 88 -8.55 21.62 -14.36
N ASN A 89 -8.49 20.79 -15.41
CA ASN A 89 -8.51 21.15 -16.83
C ASN A 89 -7.45 22.19 -17.27
N VAL A 90 -6.42 22.46 -16.46
CA VAL A 90 -5.30 23.37 -16.76
C VAL A 90 -3.98 22.74 -16.30
N CYS A 91 -2.84 23.17 -16.87
CA CYS A 91 -1.53 22.62 -16.50
C CYS A 91 -0.32 23.55 -16.73
N THR A 92 -0.54 24.84 -17.04
CA THR A 92 0.56 25.78 -17.24
C THR A 92 1.36 25.97 -15.95
N TYR A 93 0.68 26.02 -14.81
CA TYR A 93 1.32 26.13 -13.50
C TYR A 93 2.09 24.86 -13.16
N SER A 94 1.47 23.69 -13.33
CA SER A 94 2.09 22.38 -13.04
C SER A 94 3.34 22.12 -13.88
N THR A 95 3.31 22.50 -15.17
CA THR A 95 4.46 22.36 -16.09
C THR A 95 5.61 23.31 -15.73
N ARG A 96 5.34 24.59 -15.48
CA ARG A 96 6.37 25.54 -15.04
C ARG A 96 7.01 25.15 -13.71
N LEU A 97 6.20 24.68 -12.76
CA LEU A 97 6.67 24.21 -11.46
C LEU A 97 7.52 22.94 -11.56
N SER A 98 7.11 21.98 -12.39
CA SER A 98 7.93 20.80 -12.70
C SER A 98 9.29 21.20 -13.29
N ASN A 99 9.29 22.14 -14.24
CA ASN A 99 10.53 22.65 -14.85
C ASN A 99 11.46 23.28 -13.82
N HIS A 100 10.89 24.06 -12.89
CA HIS A 100 11.65 24.66 -11.81
C HIS A 100 12.24 23.58 -10.89
N ALA A 101 11.44 22.61 -10.45
CA ALA A 101 11.85 21.56 -9.54
C ALA A 101 12.92 20.62 -10.12
N PHE A 102 12.87 20.33 -11.42
CA PHE A 102 13.78 19.41 -12.09
C PHE A 102 15.13 20.02 -12.47
N LYS A 103 15.35 21.32 -12.21
CA LYS A 103 16.69 21.94 -12.31
C LYS A 103 17.67 21.16 -11.42
N LYS A 104 18.87 20.92 -11.95
CA LYS A 104 19.88 20.05 -11.33
C LYS A 104 20.20 20.43 -9.87
N ASP A 105 20.30 21.72 -9.57
CA ASP A 105 20.61 22.20 -8.23
C ASP A 105 19.44 21.97 -7.27
N ASN A 106 18.22 22.28 -7.70
CA ASN A 106 16.99 22.04 -6.95
C ASN A 106 16.79 20.55 -6.64
N LEU A 107 16.91 19.68 -7.65
CA LEU A 107 16.77 18.24 -7.48
C LEU A 107 17.84 17.66 -6.54
N ARG A 108 19.08 18.17 -6.63
CA ARG A 108 20.20 17.75 -5.77
C ARG A 108 20.01 18.18 -4.32
N MET A 109 19.57 19.42 -4.11
CA MET A 109 19.44 20.01 -2.77
C MET A 109 18.18 19.49 -2.06
N ASN A 110 17.05 19.48 -2.75
CA ASN A 110 15.75 19.31 -2.11
C ASN A 110 15.17 17.90 -2.27
N ARG A 111 15.70 17.09 -3.21
CA ARG A 111 15.26 15.71 -3.47
C ARG A 111 13.74 15.60 -3.69
N LEU A 112 13.16 16.67 -4.26
CA LEU A 112 11.75 16.79 -4.56
C LEU A 112 11.57 16.71 -6.08
N ILE A 113 10.87 15.68 -6.52
CA ILE A 113 10.48 15.49 -7.92
C ILE A 113 9.04 15.98 -8.05
N ILE A 114 8.81 16.92 -8.97
CA ILE A 114 7.47 17.36 -9.32
C ILE A 114 7.17 16.89 -10.74
N LEU A 115 6.10 16.12 -10.90
CA LEU A 115 5.57 15.69 -12.19
C LEU A 115 4.46 16.67 -12.62
N PRO A 116 4.50 17.15 -13.87
CA PRO A 116 3.43 17.97 -14.40
C PRO A 116 2.24 17.08 -14.76
N GLY A 117 1.05 17.50 -14.37
CA GLY A 117 -0.18 16.79 -14.66
C GLY A 117 -1.38 17.72 -14.80
N ILE A 118 -2.52 17.08 -15.03
CA ILE A 118 -3.84 17.71 -15.21
C ILE A 118 -4.90 16.74 -14.69
N GLU A 119 -5.89 17.23 -13.96
CA GLU A 119 -7.13 16.49 -13.68
C GLU A 119 -8.17 16.89 -14.72
N LEU A 120 -8.47 15.98 -15.64
CA LEU A 120 -9.43 16.22 -16.70
C LEU A 120 -10.83 15.80 -16.30
N ASP A 121 -11.80 16.66 -16.59
CA ASP A 121 -13.21 16.28 -16.72
C ASP A 121 -13.41 15.61 -18.08
N ILE A 122 -13.56 14.28 -18.09
CA ILE A 122 -13.76 13.50 -19.32
C ILE A 122 -15.21 13.03 -19.38
N LYS A 123 -15.96 13.60 -20.32
CA LYS A 123 -17.27 13.11 -20.74
C LYS A 123 -17.09 12.08 -21.85
N PHE A 124 -17.67 10.89 -21.67
CA PHE A 124 -17.43 9.81 -22.63
C PHE A 124 -18.68 9.06 -23.06
N LYS A 125 -18.70 8.62 -24.32
CA LYS A 125 -19.77 7.76 -24.82
C LYS A 125 -19.78 6.45 -24.05
N PHE A 126 -20.94 6.11 -23.54
CA PHE A 126 -21.23 4.81 -22.95
C PHE A 126 -22.20 4.10 -23.89
N ASP A 127 -21.94 2.83 -24.24
CA ASP A 127 -22.61 2.05 -25.31
C ASP A 127 -24.17 2.04 -25.30
N ARG A 128 -24.80 2.57 -24.26
CA ARG A 128 -26.25 2.59 -24.02
C ARG A 128 -26.86 3.99 -24.06
N ILE A 129 -26.04 5.01 -24.32
CA ILE A 129 -26.45 6.40 -24.23
C ILE A 129 -26.13 7.08 -25.56
N ASP A 130 -27.16 7.18 -26.40
CA ASP A 130 -27.06 7.85 -27.69
C ASP A 130 -27.08 9.38 -27.54
N ASN A 131 -27.77 9.90 -26.51
CA ASN A 131 -27.78 11.33 -26.23
C ASN A 131 -26.51 11.76 -25.46
N LYS A 132 -25.66 12.56 -26.12
CA LYS A 132 -24.44 13.16 -25.55
C LYS A 132 -24.66 13.89 -24.23
N GLU A 133 -25.83 14.49 -23.99
CA GLU A 133 -26.09 15.22 -22.74
C GLU A 133 -26.01 14.32 -21.50
N ASN A 134 -26.34 13.03 -21.67
CA ASN A 134 -26.40 12.04 -20.59
C ASN A 134 -25.13 11.20 -20.47
N TRP A 135 -24.08 11.50 -21.24
CA TRP A 135 -22.82 10.78 -21.11
C TRP A 135 -22.20 10.98 -19.72
N PRO A 136 -21.69 9.90 -19.08
CA PRO A 136 -20.99 10.00 -17.80
C PRO A 136 -19.77 10.92 -17.91
N THR A 137 -19.50 11.65 -16.84
CA THR A 137 -18.33 12.54 -16.75
C THR A 137 -17.48 12.14 -15.57
N VAL A 138 -16.21 11.81 -15.83
CA VAL A 138 -15.29 11.27 -14.83
C VAL A 138 -14.03 12.10 -14.72
N HIS A 139 -13.47 12.16 -13.52
CA HIS A 139 -12.15 12.76 -13.33
C HIS A 139 -11.04 11.75 -13.61
N VAL A 140 -10.09 12.14 -14.45
CA VAL A 140 -8.89 11.36 -14.75
C VAL A 140 -7.65 12.23 -14.58
N LEU A 141 -6.68 11.73 -13.83
CA LEU A 141 -5.38 12.37 -13.70
C LEU A 141 -4.48 11.86 -14.84
N LEU A 142 -3.96 12.78 -15.64
CA LEU A 142 -2.91 12.51 -16.62
C LEU A 142 -1.63 13.17 -16.13
N ILE A 143 -0.61 12.36 -15.84
CA ILE A 143 0.67 12.81 -15.28
C ILE A 143 1.78 12.49 -16.26
N PHE A 144 2.59 13.47 -16.61
CA PHE A 144 3.62 13.38 -17.64
C PHE A 144 5.02 13.35 -17.01
N LYS A 145 6.03 13.13 -17.84
CA LYS A 145 7.43 13.20 -17.40
C LYS A 145 7.81 14.64 -17.01
N PRO A 146 8.81 14.83 -16.14
CA PRO A 146 9.33 16.17 -15.85
C PRO A 146 9.71 16.89 -17.14
N ASN A 147 9.65 18.23 -17.11
CA ASN A 147 9.95 19.08 -18.27
C ASN A 147 9.01 18.97 -19.48
N THR A 148 7.90 18.23 -19.38
CA THR A 148 6.85 18.26 -20.41
C THR A 148 6.16 19.63 -20.39
N MET A 149 6.06 20.27 -21.55
CA MET A 149 5.43 21.58 -21.70
C MET A 149 3.90 21.47 -21.82
N ASP A 150 3.19 22.45 -21.31
CA ASP A 150 1.74 22.67 -21.46
C ASP A 150 1.24 22.50 -22.90
N ARG A 151 1.90 23.13 -23.89
CA ARG A 151 1.55 23.01 -25.32
C ARG A 151 1.65 21.57 -25.84
N ALA A 152 2.57 20.77 -25.29
CA ALA A 152 2.74 19.39 -25.67
C ALA A 152 1.63 18.51 -25.08
N ILE A 153 1.27 18.77 -23.81
CA ILE A 153 0.13 18.13 -23.15
C ILE A 153 -1.16 18.46 -23.91
N PHE A 154 -1.39 19.74 -24.21
CA PHE A 154 -2.54 20.21 -24.99
C PHE A 154 -2.64 19.51 -26.35
N SER A 155 -1.54 19.50 -27.11
CA SER A 155 -1.49 18.88 -28.43
C SER A 155 -1.70 17.37 -28.37
N ASN A 156 -1.28 16.70 -27.29
CA ASN A 156 -1.49 15.27 -27.12
C ASN A 156 -2.96 14.97 -26.79
N ILE A 157 -3.56 15.69 -25.84
CA ILE A 157 -4.97 15.49 -25.47
C ILE A 157 -5.90 15.72 -26.68
N ASN A 158 -5.70 16.82 -27.43
CA ASN A 158 -6.50 17.14 -28.62
C ASN A 158 -6.32 16.15 -29.79
N LYS A 159 -5.24 15.35 -29.80
CA LYS A 159 -5.06 14.29 -30.82
C LYS A 159 -6.11 13.19 -30.68
N TYR A 160 -6.65 13.00 -29.47
CA TYR A 160 -7.54 11.90 -29.11
C TYR A 160 -8.90 12.40 -28.60
N SER A 161 -9.18 13.70 -28.69
CA SER A 161 -10.48 14.30 -28.35
C SER A 161 -11.49 14.15 -29.49
N CYS A 162 -12.78 14.17 -29.13
CA CYS A 162 -13.89 14.20 -30.09
C CYS A 162 -14.49 15.61 -30.25
N ASN A 163 -14.00 16.58 -29.48
CA ASN A 163 -14.36 17.99 -29.55
C ASN A 163 -13.12 18.87 -29.72
N ASP A 164 -13.32 20.13 -30.10
CA ASP A 164 -12.30 21.18 -30.10
C ASP A 164 -12.00 21.58 -28.64
N TRP A 165 -11.32 20.70 -27.93
CA TRP A 165 -11.04 20.86 -26.51
C TRP A 165 -10.02 21.97 -26.29
N ASP A 166 -10.27 22.75 -25.24
CA ASP A 166 -9.40 23.83 -24.81
C ASP A 166 -9.26 23.79 -23.29
N PHE A 167 -8.16 24.32 -22.75
CA PHE A 167 -7.96 24.32 -21.31
C PHE A 167 -9.14 25.00 -20.60
N GLY A 168 -9.52 24.45 -19.46
CA GLY A 168 -10.68 24.87 -18.70
C GLY A 168 -12.03 24.36 -19.18
N LYS A 169 -12.09 23.60 -20.29
CA LYS A 169 -13.32 22.98 -20.80
C LYS A 169 -13.35 21.49 -20.48
N GLU A 170 -14.56 20.93 -20.49
CA GLU A 170 -14.81 19.49 -20.44
C GLU A 170 -14.36 18.82 -21.75
N LEU A 171 -13.66 17.69 -21.63
CA LEU A 171 -13.18 16.89 -22.75
C LEU A 171 -14.24 15.87 -23.16
N GLU A 172 -14.57 15.78 -24.45
CA GLU A 172 -15.43 14.70 -24.96
C GLU A 172 -14.58 13.61 -25.64
N VAL A 173 -14.88 12.34 -25.33
CA VAL A 173 -14.25 11.18 -26.00
C VAL A 173 -15.29 10.10 -26.35
N ASP A 174 -15.13 9.43 -27.49
CA ASP A 174 -16.04 8.36 -27.90
C ASP A 174 -15.78 7.03 -27.19
N ASN A 175 -14.55 6.80 -26.72
CA ASN A 175 -14.22 5.58 -26.01
C ASN A 175 -13.14 5.87 -24.98
N LEU A 176 -13.55 5.87 -23.70
CA LEU A 176 -12.64 6.14 -22.59
C LEU A 176 -11.47 5.14 -22.56
N ALA A 177 -11.72 3.85 -22.80
CA ALA A 177 -10.66 2.85 -22.76
C ALA A 177 -9.61 3.06 -23.85
N GLN A 178 -10.06 3.39 -25.07
CA GLN A 178 -9.17 3.71 -26.17
C GLN A 178 -8.37 4.99 -25.88
N PHE A 179 -9.04 6.04 -25.43
CA PHE A 179 -8.39 7.30 -25.04
C PHE A 179 -7.28 7.06 -24.00
N ILE A 180 -7.57 6.33 -22.92
CA ILE A 180 -6.58 6.03 -21.87
C ILE A 180 -5.43 5.20 -22.42
N ASN A 181 -5.71 4.19 -23.26
CA ASN A 181 -4.67 3.39 -23.89
C ASN A 181 -3.75 4.24 -24.77
N ASP A 182 -4.32 5.13 -25.57
CA ASP A 182 -3.58 5.96 -26.51
C ASP A 182 -2.74 7.02 -25.79
N MET A 183 -3.28 7.68 -24.77
CA MET A 183 -2.53 8.64 -23.93
C MET A 183 -1.34 7.98 -23.23
N ARG A 184 -1.51 6.76 -22.69
CA ARG A 184 -0.45 6.04 -21.96
C ARG A 184 0.68 5.56 -22.87
N ASN A 185 0.32 5.21 -24.10
CA ASN A 185 1.21 4.59 -25.09
C ASN A 185 1.62 5.54 -26.22
N ASP A 186 1.29 6.84 -26.13
CA ASP A 186 1.75 7.83 -27.10
C ASP A 186 3.28 7.82 -27.18
N GLU A 187 3.81 7.79 -28.41
CA GLU A 187 5.24 7.64 -28.66
C GLU A 187 6.06 8.81 -28.13
N LYS A 188 5.46 10.00 -28.06
CA LYS A 188 6.18 11.25 -27.78
C LYS A 188 5.94 11.76 -26.38
N TYR A 189 4.70 11.73 -25.91
CA TYR A 189 4.33 12.19 -24.57
C TYR A 189 3.48 11.15 -23.85
N PRO A 190 4.05 9.98 -23.54
CA PRO A 190 3.34 8.98 -22.74
C PRO A 190 3.03 9.55 -21.36
N CYS A 191 1.85 9.19 -20.82
CA CYS A 191 1.45 9.60 -19.49
C CYS A 191 1.27 8.41 -18.53
N ILE A 192 1.14 8.74 -17.24
CA ILE A 192 0.55 7.89 -16.21
C ILE A 192 -0.92 8.29 -16.15
N ALA A 193 -1.83 7.34 -16.35
CA ALA A 193 -3.27 7.59 -16.23
C ALA A 193 -3.81 7.00 -14.93
N ILE A 194 -4.43 7.85 -14.10
CA ILE A 194 -5.02 7.45 -12.82
C ILE A 194 -6.49 7.83 -12.82
N ALA A 195 -7.38 6.87 -12.53
CA ALA A 195 -8.78 7.21 -12.28
C ALA A 195 -8.89 7.89 -10.91
N ALA A 196 -9.30 9.16 -10.89
CA ALA A 196 -9.33 9.96 -9.67
C ALA A 196 -10.50 9.53 -8.78
N HIS A 197 -10.26 9.57 -7.46
CA HIS A 197 -11.24 9.35 -6.36
C HIS A 197 -12.43 8.47 -6.76
N ILE A 198 -12.17 7.21 -7.14
CA ILE A 198 -13.07 6.42 -7.99
C ILE A 198 -14.50 6.22 -7.45
N SER A 199 -14.70 6.32 -6.14
CA SER A 199 -15.97 6.17 -5.44
C SER A 199 -16.72 7.49 -5.19
N SER A 200 -16.10 8.63 -5.52
CA SER A 200 -16.67 9.97 -5.37
C SER A 200 -17.75 10.24 -6.43
N SER A 201 -18.46 11.37 -6.32
CA SER A 201 -19.51 11.74 -7.29
C SER A 201 -19.04 11.77 -8.74
N LYS A 202 -17.81 12.20 -9.02
CA LYS A 202 -17.22 12.19 -10.37
C LYS A 202 -16.20 11.06 -10.56
N GLY A 203 -16.19 10.10 -9.64
CA GLY A 203 -15.38 8.90 -9.72
C GLY A 203 -15.99 7.89 -10.69
N ILE A 204 -15.15 7.26 -11.49
CA ILE A 204 -15.57 6.33 -12.56
C ILE A 204 -16.44 5.17 -12.07
N GLN A 205 -16.23 4.67 -10.86
CA GLN A 205 -17.08 3.62 -10.29
C GLN A 205 -18.49 4.16 -10.11
N LYS A 206 -18.66 5.32 -9.46
CA LYS A 206 -19.97 5.86 -9.11
C LYS A 206 -20.76 6.32 -10.33
N GLU A 207 -20.10 7.00 -11.26
CA GLU A 207 -20.71 7.48 -12.50
C GLU A 207 -21.20 6.32 -13.38
N THR A 208 -20.42 5.23 -13.47
CA THR A 208 -20.83 4.06 -14.27
C THR A 208 -21.80 3.13 -13.53
N SER A 209 -21.88 3.22 -12.20
CA SER A 209 -22.67 2.30 -11.36
C SER A 209 -24.16 2.31 -11.69
N SER A 210 -24.74 3.49 -11.95
CA SER A 210 -26.16 3.65 -12.29
C SER A 210 -26.53 2.86 -13.55
N PHE A 211 -25.67 2.92 -14.58
CA PHE A 211 -25.89 2.25 -15.87
C PHE A 211 -25.78 0.72 -15.78
N PHE A 212 -24.89 0.22 -14.93
CA PHE A 212 -24.80 -1.22 -14.70
C PHE A 212 -25.94 -1.77 -13.84
N LYS A 213 -26.46 -1.00 -12.87
CA LYS A 213 -27.62 -1.42 -12.05
C LYS A 213 -28.88 -1.63 -12.89
N GLU A 214 -29.12 -0.76 -13.87
CA GLU A 214 -30.27 -0.87 -14.80
C GLU A 214 -30.19 -2.13 -15.71
N LYS A 215 -28.98 -2.61 -16.03
CA LYS A 215 -28.77 -3.84 -16.82
C LYS A 215 -29.23 -5.08 -16.06
N VAL A 216 -28.87 -5.16 -14.79
CA VAL A 216 -29.08 -6.37 -14.00
C VAL A 216 -30.55 -6.49 -13.58
N SER A 217 -31.26 -5.38 -13.35
CA SER A 217 -32.71 -5.41 -13.08
C SER A 217 -33.50 -5.98 -14.27
N LYS A 218 -33.23 -5.51 -15.50
CA LYS A 218 -33.87 -6.00 -16.74
C LYS A 218 -33.58 -7.48 -17.04
N ASN A 219 -32.43 -8.01 -16.62
CA ASN A 219 -32.10 -9.43 -16.76
C ASN A 219 -32.80 -10.32 -15.73
N ASN A 220 -33.03 -9.80 -14.51
CA ASN A 220 -33.69 -10.53 -13.44
C ASN A 220 -35.21 -10.60 -13.62
N GLU A 221 -35.84 -9.61 -14.25
CA GLU A 221 -37.28 -9.67 -14.60
C GLU A 221 -37.65 -10.87 -15.49
N LYS A 222 -36.68 -11.46 -16.21
CA LYS A 222 -36.87 -12.66 -17.05
C LYS A 222 -36.72 -13.99 -16.30
N LYS A 223 -36.37 -13.99 -15.01
CA LYS A 223 -36.20 -15.20 -14.20
C LYS A 223 -37.00 -15.08 -12.90
N GLN A 224 -38.13 -15.79 -12.80
CA GLN A 224 -38.85 -15.97 -11.53
C GLN A 224 -38.01 -16.85 -10.59
N ILE A 225 -37.22 -16.24 -9.71
CA ILE A 225 -36.41 -16.93 -8.70
C ILE A 225 -36.51 -16.15 -7.37
N VAL A 226 -36.31 -16.85 -6.24
CA VAL A 226 -36.62 -16.48 -4.85
C VAL A 226 -35.72 -15.37 -4.27
N ALA A 227 -36.30 -14.46 -3.49
CA ALA A 227 -35.83 -13.10 -3.19
C ALA A 227 -34.52 -12.91 -2.38
N VAL A 228 -33.90 -13.94 -1.80
CA VAL A 228 -32.74 -13.79 -0.89
C VAL A 228 -31.40 -14.04 -1.58
N ASP A 229 -31.32 -15.00 -2.50
CA ASP A 229 -30.11 -15.25 -3.31
C ASP A 229 -29.90 -14.20 -4.43
N ILE A 230 -30.98 -13.51 -4.80
CA ILE A 230 -30.98 -12.46 -5.83
C ILE A 230 -30.03 -11.32 -5.45
N ASP A 231 -29.96 -10.93 -4.18
CA ASP A 231 -29.22 -9.71 -3.80
C ASP A 231 -27.69 -9.93 -3.93
N LEU A 232 -27.20 -11.10 -3.51
CA LEU A 232 -25.77 -11.41 -3.58
C LEU A 232 -25.28 -11.67 -5.01
N GLU A 233 -26.04 -12.39 -5.84
CA GLU A 233 -25.67 -12.63 -7.24
C GLU A 233 -25.81 -11.37 -8.10
N TYR A 234 -26.83 -10.55 -7.81
CA TYR A 234 -27.01 -9.21 -8.40
C TYR A 234 -25.82 -8.29 -8.09
N ILE A 235 -25.44 -8.19 -6.81
CA ILE A 235 -24.31 -7.38 -6.37
C ILE A 235 -23.00 -7.87 -7.02
N LYS A 236 -22.76 -9.18 -7.04
CA LYS A 236 -21.56 -9.77 -7.67
C LYS A 236 -21.50 -9.47 -9.17
N THR A 237 -22.61 -9.65 -9.88
CA THR A 237 -22.68 -9.41 -11.34
C THR A 237 -22.43 -7.93 -11.66
N TRP A 238 -23.03 -7.04 -10.89
CA TRP A 238 -22.82 -5.60 -11.01
C TRP A 238 -21.37 -5.20 -10.75
N GLN A 239 -20.78 -5.67 -9.65
CA GLN A 239 -19.37 -5.45 -9.32
C GLN A 239 -18.44 -5.97 -10.41
N ASN A 240 -18.69 -7.18 -10.92
CA ASN A 240 -17.90 -7.77 -12.00
C ASN A 240 -17.95 -6.95 -13.28
N ASN A 241 -19.11 -6.37 -13.66
CA ASN A 241 -19.22 -5.51 -14.83
C ASN A 241 -18.39 -4.23 -14.69
N ILE A 242 -18.38 -3.61 -13.50
CA ILE A 242 -17.54 -2.43 -13.22
C ILE A 242 -16.06 -2.80 -13.29
N LEU A 243 -15.66 -3.91 -12.67
CA LEU A 243 -14.28 -4.40 -12.72
C LEU A 243 -13.86 -4.70 -14.17
N GLU A 244 -14.72 -5.34 -14.95
CA GLU A 244 -14.45 -5.60 -16.36
C GLU A 244 -14.25 -4.29 -17.16
N PHE A 245 -15.11 -3.29 -16.94
CA PHE A 245 -14.98 -1.99 -17.58
C PHE A 245 -13.69 -1.26 -17.18
N LEU A 246 -13.35 -1.24 -15.89
CA LEU A 246 -12.11 -0.65 -15.39
C LEU A 246 -10.87 -1.39 -15.93
N GLY A 247 -10.93 -2.72 -15.99
CA GLY A 247 -9.89 -3.55 -16.58
C GLY A 247 -9.69 -3.27 -18.07
N LYS A 248 -10.78 -3.03 -18.81
CA LYS A 248 -10.73 -2.59 -20.21
C LYS A 248 -10.12 -1.21 -20.38
N CYS A 249 -10.41 -0.28 -19.47
CA CYS A 249 -9.83 1.07 -19.52
C CYS A 249 -8.31 1.06 -19.35
N GLY A 250 -7.77 0.12 -18.57
CA GLY A 250 -6.33 -0.07 -18.46
C GLY A 250 -5.60 1.11 -17.82
N PHE A 251 -6.17 1.73 -16.78
CA PHE A 251 -5.49 2.76 -15.98
C PHE A 251 -4.21 2.20 -15.34
N ASP A 252 -3.18 3.04 -15.14
CA ASP A 252 -1.99 2.63 -14.40
C ASP A 252 -2.27 2.46 -12.91
N ALA A 253 -3.14 3.31 -12.35
CA ALA A 253 -3.57 3.27 -10.96
C ALA A 253 -5.04 3.71 -10.80
N LEU A 254 -5.62 3.38 -9.66
CA LEU A 254 -6.94 3.83 -9.25
C LEU A 254 -6.82 4.52 -7.89
N GLN A 255 -7.25 5.77 -7.77
CA GLN A 255 -7.21 6.50 -6.50
C GLN A 255 -8.37 6.09 -5.60
N MET A 256 -8.04 5.44 -4.49
CA MET A 256 -8.95 4.91 -3.48
C MET A 256 -9.22 5.92 -2.36
N THR A 257 -10.33 5.72 -1.63
CA THR A 257 -10.60 6.45 -0.39
C THR A 257 -9.76 5.93 0.78
N GLY A 258 -9.41 4.64 0.80
CA GLY A 258 -8.56 4.05 1.82
C GLY A 258 -7.92 2.71 1.41
N LYS A 259 -7.01 2.19 2.24
CA LYS A 259 -6.25 0.97 1.92
C LYS A 259 -7.12 -0.27 1.78
N LYS A 260 -8.20 -0.38 2.56
CA LYS A 260 -9.13 -1.51 2.50
C LYS A 260 -9.82 -1.64 1.14
N ASP A 261 -10.10 -0.51 0.49
CA ASP A 261 -10.77 -0.49 -0.80
C ASP A 261 -9.89 -1.09 -1.91
N CYS A 262 -8.56 -1.02 -1.78
CA CYS A 262 -7.63 -1.62 -2.73
C CYS A 262 -7.88 -3.13 -2.94
N GLN A 263 -8.36 -3.85 -1.93
CA GLN A 263 -8.64 -5.29 -2.03
C GLN A 263 -9.74 -5.59 -3.07
N HIS A 264 -10.74 -4.72 -3.17
CA HIS A 264 -11.86 -4.89 -4.11
C HIS A 264 -11.40 -4.88 -5.58
N TYR A 265 -10.33 -4.14 -5.88
CA TYR A 265 -9.79 -3.96 -7.23
C TYR A 265 -8.58 -4.87 -7.53
N SER A 266 -8.14 -5.68 -6.56
CA SER A 266 -7.05 -6.65 -6.75
C SER A 266 -7.20 -7.58 -7.96
N PRO A 267 -8.41 -7.99 -8.42
CA PRO A 267 -8.52 -8.78 -9.65
C PRO A 267 -8.01 -8.07 -10.90
N LEU A 268 -7.94 -6.73 -10.89
CA LEU A 268 -7.44 -5.92 -12.02
C LEU A 268 -5.92 -5.90 -12.12
N ASN A 269 -5.21 -6.30 -11.05
CA ASN A 269 -3.75 -6.26 -10.98
C ASN A 269 -3.06 -7.33 -11.86
N ARG A 270 -3.80 -8.08 -12.69
CA ARG A 270 -3.24 -9.11 -13.57
C ARG A 270 -2.34 -8.49 -14.64
N TYR A 271 -1.28 -9.20 -15.02
CA TYR A 271 -0.26 -8.70 -15.92
C TYR A 271 -0.68 -8.87 -17.39
N LYS A 272 -0.76 -7.75 -18.10
CA LYS A 272 -0.68 -7.66 -19.56
C LYS A 272 0.22 -6.49 -19.91
N ASP A 273 1.17 -6.68 -20.81
CA ASP A 273 2.18 -5.66 -21.14
C ASP A 273 1.57 -4.38 -21.74
N ASP A 274 0.45 -4.53 -22.46
CA ASP A 274 -0.26 -3.47 -23.18
C ASP A 274 -1.30 -2.72 -22.33
N GLN A 275 -1.80 -3.33 -21.25
CA GLN A 275 -2.81 -2.73 -20.37
C GLN A 275 -2.22 -2.21 -19.06
N GLY A 276 -2.85 -1.20 -18.46
CA GLY A 276 -2.52 -0.77 -17.10
C GLY A 276 -2.97 -1.80 -16.08
N ARG A 277 -2.36 -1.74 -14.88
CA ARG A 277 -2.64 -2.69 -13.80
C ARG A 277 -3.71 -2.20 -12.82
N ALA A 278 -4.21 -0.98 -13.00
CA ALA A 278 -5.26 -0.37 -12.18
C ALA A 278 -5.00 -0.52 -10.67
N VAL A 279 -3.73 -0.40 -10.25
CA VAL A 279 -3.32 -0.66 -8.87
C VAL A 279 -3.92 0.41 -7.96
N GLY A 280 -4.53 -0.03 -6.85
CA GLY A 280 -5.09 0.87 -5.86
C GLY A 280 -4.02 1.72 -5.18
N ILE A 281 -4.09 3.04 -5.36
CA ILE A 281 -3.26 4.03 -4.67
C ILE A 281 -4.12 4.96 -3.81
N ILE A 282 -3.52 5.62 -2.81
CA ILE A 282 -4.16 6.68 -2.04
C ILE A 282 -3.33 7.95 -2.24
N SER A 283 -4.01 9.07 -2.45
CA SER A 283 -3.41 10.40 -2.61
C SER A 283 -4.27 11.42 -1.86
N SER A 284 -3.68 12.56 -1.51
CA SER A 284 -4.33 13.51 -0.59
C SER A 284 -5.52 14.24 -1.20
N ASP A 285 -5.51 14.45 -2.54
CA ASP A 285 -6.40 15.41 -3.19
C ASP A 285 -6.27 16.79 -2.52
N ALA A 286 -5.02 17.17 -2.24
CA ALA A 286 -4.70 18.35 -1.45
C ALA A 286 -5.01 19.63 -2.23
N HIS A 287 -5.73 20.54 -1.59
CA HIS A 287 -6.04 21.88 -2.10
C HIS A 287 -5.29 22.99 -1.34
N LYS A 288 -4.37 22.59 -0.46
CA LYS A 288 -3.48 23.45 0.33
C LYS A 288 -2.21 22.70 0.67
N VAL A 289 -1.12 23.43 0.86
CA VAL A 289 0.21 22.84 1.14
C VAL A 289 0.18 21.92 2.35
N ASP A 290 -0.53 22.31 3.41
CA ASP A 290 -0.63 21.55 4.66
C ASP A 290 -1.24 20.15 4.50
N ASP A 291 -2.03 19.91 3.47
CA ASP A 291 -2.72 18.63 3.25
C ASP A 291 -1.89 17.67 2.39
N ILE A 292 -0.81 18.14 1.77
CA ILE A 292 0.08 17.30 0.96
C ILE A 292 0.71 16.23 1.85
N PHE A 293 0.74 14.99 1.32
CA PHE A 293 1.10 13.74 2.02
C PHE A 293 0.15 13.30 3.14
N LYS A 294 -0.96 14.01 3.40
CA LYS A 294 -1.98 13.57 4.36
C LYS A 294 -3.05 12.75 3.64
N CYS A 295 -2.86 11.44 3.60
CA CYS A 295 -3.86 10.54 3.04
C CYS A 295 -4.78 10.03 4.15
N LYS A 296 -6.09 10.05 3.89
CA LYS A 296 -7.06 9.36 4.74
C LYS A 296 -6.89 7.85 4.54
N ASN A 297 -6.47 7.14 5.58
CA ASN A 297 -6.39 5.69 5.56
C ASN A 297 -7.50 5.10 6.44
N MET A 298 -8.54 4.57 5.81
CA MET A 298 -9.63 3.91 6.52
C MET A 298 -9.17 2.55 7.08
N TYR A 299 -8.96 2.47 8.39
CA TYR A 299 -8.62 1.21 9.07
C TYR A 299 -9.85 0.53 9.68
N GLU A 300 -10.94 1.26 9.93
CA GLU A 300 -12.25 0.75 10.38
C GLU A 300 -13.37 1.57 9.74
N LYS A 301 -14.58 1.00 9.63
CA LYS A 301 -15.72 1.69 9.00
C LYS A 301 -16.01 3.00 9.74
N GLY A 302 -15.78 4.13 9.08
CA GLY A 302 -15.96 5.46 9.66
C GLY A 302 -14.81 5.97 10.54
N LYS A 303 -13.72 5.22 10.71
CA LYS A 303 -12.49 5.68 11.39
C LYS A 303 -11.33 5.76 10.41
N TYR A 304 -10.68 6.91 10.40
CA TYR A 304 -9.54 7.21 9.53
C TYR A 304 -8.30 7.47 10.38
N GLU A 305 -7.19 6.90 9.96
CA GLU A 305 -5.85 7.34 10.39
C GLU A 305 -5.25 8.17 9.25
N GLU A 306 -4.59 9.26 9.59
CA GLU A 306 -3.74 9.96 8.62
C GLU A 306 -2.50 9.09 8.37
N GLY A 307 -2.26 8.76 7.10
CA GLY A 307 -1.10 7.98 6.68
C GLY A 307 -0.29 8.73 5.64
N VAL A 308 1.04 8.61 5.73
CA VAL A 308 1.93 9.09 4.68
C VAL A 308 2.14 8.01 3.63
N PRO A 309 1.82 8.28 2.35
CA PRO A 309 2.11 7.39 1.23
C PRO A 309 3.62 7.32 0.90
N PHE A 310 4.14 6.11 0.75
CA PHE A 310 5.52 5.79 0.40
C PHE A 310 5.58 4.90 -0.83
N ILE A 311 6.56 5.17 -1.70
CA ILE A 311 6.81 4.40 -2.91
C ILE A 311 8.28 3.99 -2.98
N LYS A 312 8.53 2.72 -3.33
CA LYS A 312 9.88 2.15 -3.40
C LYS A 312 10.48 2.34 -4.79
N LEU A 313 11.40 3.28 -4.90
CA LEU A 313 12.15 3.61 -6.10
C LEU A 313 13.62 3.21 -5.91
N LYS A 314 14.24 2.58 -6.91
CA LYS A 314 15.65 2.17 -6.87
C LYS A 314 16.49 3.12 -7.71
N ASN A 315 17.73 3.38 -7.30
CA ASN A 315 18.74 4.15 -8.04
C ASN A 315 18.35 5.61 -8.34
N ILE A 316 17.46 6.20 -7.56
CA ILE A 316 17.17 7.64 -7.66
C ILE A 316 18.40 8.43 -7.21
N ASN A 317 18.76 9.42 -8.02
CA ASN A 317 19.83 10.36 -7.74
C ASN A 317 19.58 11.66 -8.54
N SER A 318 20.34 12.71 -8.24
CA SER A 318 20.16 14.03 -8.87
C SER A 318 20.62 14.14 -10.33
N LYS A 319 21.17 13.06 -10.90
CA LYS A 319 21.55 12.97 -12.32
C LYS A 319 20.58 12.11 -13.14
N ILE A 320 19.48 11.64 -12.55
CA ILE A 320 18.49 10.83 -13.25
C ILE A 320 17.87 11.63 -14.40
N SER A 321 17.69 10.99 -15.56
CA SER A 321 17.02 11.61 -16.70
C SER A 321 15.51 11.68 -16.48
N GLU A 322 14.83 12.58 -17.20
CA GLU A 322 13.36 12.72 -17.19
C GLU A 322 12.66 11.40 -17.58
N ASP A 323 13.19 10.70 -18.59
CA ASP A 323 12.62 9.45 -19.08
C ASP A 323 12.85 8.31 -18.08
N ASP A 324 14.02 8.23 -17.47
CA ASP A 324 14.34 7.19 -16.50
C ASP A 324 13.51 7.34 -15.23
N ILE A 325 13.36 8.57 -14.70
CA ILE A 325 12.53 8.79 -13.51
C ILE A 325 11.06 8.50 -13.81
N PHE A 326 10.57 8.90 -14.99
CA PHE A 326 9.20 8.62 -15.39
C PHE A 326 8.92 7.12 -15.52
N LYS A 327 9.79 6.36 -16.23
CA LYS A 327 9.68 4.90 -16.33
C LYS A 327 9.81 4.22 -14.98
N LEU A 328 10.68 4.72 -14.09
CA LEU A 328 10.84 4.18 -12.75
C LEU A 328 9.56 4.35 -11.92
N ILE A 329 8.92 5.52 -11.99
CA ILE A 329 7.67 5.79 -11.27
C ILE A 329 6.51 5.00 -11.88
N ARG A 330 6.30 5.10 -13.19
CA ARG A 330 5.17 4.46 -13.87
C ARG A 330 5.29 2.93 -13.88
N ASP A 331 6.33 2.43 -14.53
CA ASP A 331 6.43 1.02 -14.92
C ASP A 331 6.97 0.16 -13.77
N ARG A 332 7.93 0.71 -13.02
CA ARG A 332 8.58 -0.03 -11.94
C ARG A 332 7.94 0.19 -10.60
N ALA A 333 7.13 1.22 -10.38
CA ALA A 333 6.62 1.54 -9.05
C ALA A 333 5.10 1.50 -8.95
N ILE A 334 4.38 2.33 -9.70
CA ILE A 334 2.91 2.37 -9.70
C ILE A 334 2.33 1.06 -10.22
N ARG A 335 2.76 0.62 -11.42
CA ARG A 335 2.32 -0.68 -11.96
C ARG A 335 2.72 -1.85 -11.07
N GLN A 336 3.69 -1.71 -10.18
CA GLN A 336 4.07 -2.73 -9.19
C GLN A 336 3.64 -2.37 -7.77
N GLY A 337 2.60 -1.52 -7.62
CA GLY A 337 2.25 -0.89 -6.35
C GLY A 337 1.95 -1.86 -5.22
N GLU A 338 1.44 -3.07 -5.51
CA GLU A 338 1.22 -4.12 -4.50
C GLU A 338 2.47 -4.46 -3.66
N THR A 339 3.66 -4.31 -4.24
CA THR A 339 4.93 -4.62 -3.56
C THR A 339 5.80 -3.39 -3.29
N ARG A 340 5.37 -2.22 -3.78
CA ARG A 340 6.19 -1.00 -3.81
C ARG A 340 5.53 0.23 -3.23
N VAL A 341 4.22 0.21 -3.06
CA VAL A 341 3.45 1.27 -2.43
C VAL A 341 3.03 0.82 -1.04
N LYS A 342 3.16 1.71 -0.07
CA LYS A 342 2.65 1.50 1.29
C LYS A 342 2.30 2.82 1.96
N TYR A 343 1.51 2.74 3.02
CA TYR A 343 0.97 3.91 3.72
C TYR A 343 1.45 3.99 5.17
N SER A 344 2.59 3.34 5.42
CA SER A 344 3.32 3.36 6.69
C SER A 344 4.82 3.44 6.40
N ASN A 345 5.57 4.09 7.26
CA ASN A 345 6.99 4.39 7.05
C ASN A 345 7.86 3.17 6.67
N PRO A 346 8.64 3.20 5.56
CA PRO A 346 9.67 2.21 5.19
C PRO A 346 10.75 2.07 6.25
N GLY A 347 10.59 1.04 7.09
CA GLY A 347 11.57 0.69 8.12
C GLY A 347 10.94 0.38 9.48
N VAL A 348 9.64 0.67 9.66
CA VAL A 348 8.95 0.32 10.90
C VAL A 348 8.51 -1.14 10.83
N VAL A 349 9.41 -2.01 11.27
CA VAL A 349 9.11 -3.41 11.57
C VAL A 349 8.78 -3.47 13.05
N TYR A 350 7.50 -3.68 13.34
CA TYR A 350 7.00 -3.65 14.72
C TYR A 350 7.44 -4.88 15.51
N GLU A 351 7.63 -6.03 14.85
CA GLU A 351 8.03 -7.28 15.47
C GLU A 351 8.95 -8.06 14.54
N TYR A 352 10.09 -8.56 15.04
CA TYR A 352 10.98 -9.43 14.27
C TYR A 352 11.94 -10.20 15.17
N ILE A 353 12.49 -11.31 14.65
CA ILE A 353 13.59 -12.04 15.30
C ILE A 353 14.89 -11.29 15.01
N GLN A 354 15.59 -10.85 16.05
CA GLN A 354 16.83 -10.06 15.95
C GLN A 354 18.06 -10.93 15.76
N LYS A 355 18.18 -12.01 16.54
CA LYS A 355 19.33 -12.91 16.49
C LYS A 355 19.00 -14.27 17.10
N LEU A 356 19.73 -15.28 16.66
CA LEU A 356 19.77 -16.62 17.23
C LEU A 356 21.15 -16.83 17.85
N VAL A 357 21.20 -17.28 19.10
CA VAL A 357 22.44 -17.63 19.80
C VAL A 357 22.38 -19.11 20.18
N ILE A 358 23.42 -19.86 19.84
CA ILE A 358 23.58 -21.27 20.17
C ILE A 358 24.87 -21.41 20.97
N THR A 359 24.75 -21.85 22.22
CA THR A 359 25.88 -21.97 23.15
C THR A 359 26.11 -23.43 23.50
N LYS A 360 27.39 -23.84 23.48
CA LYS A 360 27.83 -25.14 23.98
C LYS A 360 27.78 -25.15 25.51
N GLU A 361 26.94 -26.01 26.07
CA GLU A 361 26.77 -26.14 27.54
C GLU A 361 27.27 -27.48 28.07
N SER A 362 27.58 -28.42 27.18
CA SER A 362 28.02 -29.75 27.58
C SER A 362 29.23 -30.24 26.79
N PRO A 363 30.13 -31.04 27.40
CA PRO A 363 31.29 -31.61 26.70
C PRO A 363 30.91 -32.47 25.49
N ASN A 364 29.79 -33.22 25.57
CA ASN A 364 29.28 -34.05 24.48
C ASN A 364 28.22 -33.33 23.64
N CYS A 365 28.27 -31.99 23.56
CA CYS A 365 27.37 -31.25 22.69
C CYS A 365 27.57 -31.65 21.22
N SER A 366 26.55 -31.40 20.42
CA SER A 366 26.68 -31.45 18.97
C SER A 366 27.82 -30.54 18.51
N SER A 367 28.73 -31.09 17.71
CA SER A 367 29.79 -30.33 17.03
C SER A 367 29.32 -29.65 15.75
N PHE A 368 28.02 -29.76 15.40
CA PHE A 368 27.49 -29.26 14.14
C PHE A 368 27.70 -27.75 13.93
N TRP A 369 27.66 -26.96 15.01
CA TRP A 369 27.67 -25.50 14.95
C TRP A 369 29.03 -24.84 15.23
N PHE A 370 29.98 -25.59 15.79
CA PHE A 370 31.16 -25.01 16.42
C PHE A 370 32.42 -25.52 15.75
N GLU A 371 33.29 -24.61 15.35
CA GLU A 371 34.67 -24.95 15.02
C GLU A 371 35.49 -25.22 16.29
N GLU A 372 36.70 -25.74 16.13
CA GLU A 372 37.55 -26.10 17.27
C GLU A 372 37.88 -24.86 18.12
N GLY A 373 37.51 -24.92 19.41
CA GLY A 373 37.69 -23.81 20.36
C GLY A 373 36.51 -22.84 20.47
N GLU A 374 35.49 -22.96 19.60
CA GLU A 374 34.28 -22.15 19.70
C GLU A 374 33.30 -22.69 20.75
N THR A 375 32.71 -21.79 21.53
CA THR A 375 31.70 -22.13 22.55
C THR A 375 30.34 -21.53 22.27
N GLU A 376 30.25 -20.58 21.33
CA GLU A 376 29.03 -19.86 21.01
C GLU A 376 29.00 -19.46 19.53
N LEU A 377 27.85 -19.66 18.89
CA LEU A 377 27.54 -19.15 17.55
C LEU A 377 26.40 -18.13 17.67
N THR A 378 26.62 -16.93 17.14
CA THR A 378 25.59 -15.89 17.03
C THR A 378 25.26 -15.63 15.56
N ILE A 379 23.97 -15.65 15.23
CA ILE A 379 23.45 -15.35 13.90
C ILE A 379 22.50 -14.15 14.01
N ASP A 380 22.95 -13.00 13.52
CA ASP A 380 22.13 -11.79 13.45
C ASP A 380 21.18 -11.81 12.24
N LEU A 381 19.94 -11.38 12.46
CA LEU A 381 18.87 -11.33 11.47
C LEU A 381 18.43 -9.89 11.23
N SER A 382 18.16 -9.56 9.96
CA SER A 382 17.80 -8.20 9.55
C SER A 382 16.31 -7.95 9.71
N SER A 383 15.95 -6.80 10.30
CA SER A 383 14.55 -6.37 10.42
C SER A 383 13.83 -6.30 9.07
N ASN A 384 14.55 -5.99 7.98
CA ASN A 384 13.97 -5.72 6.67
C ASN A 384 14.15 -6.86 5.66
N LEU A 385 14.96 -7.88 5.97
CA LEU A 385 15.24 -8.99 5.07
C LEU A 385 15.59 -10.26 5.85
N ASN A 386 14.56 -11.06 6.14
CA ASN A 386 14.72 -12.39 6.76
C ASN A 386 14.80 -13.47 5.68
N CYS A 387 15.90 -13.51 4.93
CA CYS A 387 16.15 -14.55 3.94
C CYS A 387 17.49 -15.25 4.22
N LEU A 388 17.46 -16.58 4.32
CA LEU A 388 18.65 -17.41 4.42
C LEU A 388 19.03 -17.95 3.04
N ILE A 389 20.14 -17.46 2.48
CA ILE A 389 20.65 -17.89 1.16
C ILE A 389 21.94 -18.67 1.38
N GLY A 390 22.06 -19.85 0.75
CA GLY A 390 23.25 -20.67 0.84
C GLY A 390 23.13 -21.98 0.07
N GLY A 391 24.26 -22.61 -0.24
CA GLY A 391 24.32 -23.89 -0.97
C GLY A 391 23.67 -25.06 -0.21
N ARG A 392 23.56 -26.23 -0.85
CA ARG A 392 23.06 -27.45 -0.18
C ARG A 392 23.97 -27.79 1.01
N GLY A 393 23.38 -28.13 2.16
CA GLY A 393 24.13 -28.49 3.37
C GLY A 393 24.64 -27.32 4.23
N SER A 394 24.39 -26.06 3.85
CA SER A 394 24.90 -24.88 4.57
C SER A 394 24.18 -24.55 5.90
N GLY A 395 23.57 -25.53 6.57
CA GLY A 395 22.91 -25.34 7.87
C GLY A 395 21.59 -24.55 7.90
N LYS A 396 21.09 -24.05 6.77
CA LYS A 396 19.84 -23.25 6.70
C LYS A 396 18.65 -23.90 7.42
N SER A 397 18.40 -25.18 7.13
CA SER A 397 17.31 -25.92 7.78
C SER A 397 17.53 -26.08 9.28
N SER A 398 18.79 -26.23 9.72
CA SER A 398 19.16 -26.32 11.13
C SER A 398 18.92 -24.99 11.86
N ILE A 399 19.08 -23.84 11.20
CA ILE A 399 18.78 -22.51 11.76
C ILE A 399 17.27 -22.41 12.04
N ILE A 400 16.45 -22.77 11.04
CA ILE A 400 14.98 -22.79 11.20
C ILE A 400 14.56 -23.76 12.31
N GLU A 401 15.17 -24.94 12.36
CA GLU A 401 14.92 -25.94 13.41
C GLU A 401 15.29 -25.42 14.81
N SER A 402 16.36 -24.63 14.93
CA SER A 402 16.78 -24.02 16.20
C SER A 402 15.78 -22.96 16.69
N ILE A 403 15.27 -22.14 15.76
CA ILE A 403 14.22 -21.17 16.07
C ILE A 403 12.97 -21.92 16.55
N ILE A 404 12.47 -22.85 15.74
CA ILE A 404 11.30 -23.69 16.05
C ILE A 404 11.45 -24.35 17.44
N PHE A 405 12.59 -24.98 17.71
CA PHE A 405 12.89 -25.64 18.99
C PHE A 405 12.70 -24.71 20.20
N CYS A 406 13.10 -23.45 20.05
CA CYS A 406 13.06 -22.47 21.12
C CYS A 406 11.74 -21.68 21.20
N THR A 407 10.88 -21.79 20.18
CA THR A 407 9.65 -20.99 20.07
C THR A 407 8.36 -21.80 20.17
N LEU A 408 8.39 -23.11 19.90
CA LEU A 408 7.20 -23.96 19.90
C LEU A 408 7.27 -25.01 21.03
N ASP A 409 6.19 -25.10 21.83
CA ASP A 409 6.07 -26.05 22.92
C ASP A 409 5.95 -27.51 22.44
N GLU A 410 5.48 -27.72 21.22
CA GLU A 410 5.24 -29.03 20.59
C GLU A 410 6.47 -29.97 20.59
N TYR A 411 7.67 -29.42 20.81
CA TYR A 411 8.88 -30.24 20.95
C TYR A 411 8.92 -31.08 22.21
N CYS A 412 8.31 -30.64 23.32
CA CYS A 412 8.38 -31.35 24.60
C CYS A 412 7.97 -32.83 24.49
N ASP A 413 7.06 -33.13 23.56
CA ASP A 413 6.38 -34.43 23.43
C ASP A 413 6.79 -35.22 22.17
N LEU A 414 7.85 -34.81 21.47
CA LEU A 414 8.31 -35.51 20.26
C LEU A 414 8.82 -36.93 20.57
N ASP A 415 8.27 -37.93 19.88
CA ASP A 415 8.81 -39.29 19.89
C ASP A 415 10.25 -39.28 19.31
N LYS A 416 11.17 -39.95 20.01
CA LYS A 416 12.58 -40.11 19.61
C LYS A 416 12.77 -40.71 18.20
N LYS A 417 11.74 -41.37 17.67
CA LYS A 417 11.74 -41.96 16.32
C LYS A 417 11.43 -40.96 15.20
N THR A 418 10.87 -39.80 15.53
CA THR A 418 10.54 -38.75 14.56
C THR A 418 11.80 -38.19 13.89
N ASP A 419 11.66 -37.72 12.65
CA ASP A 419 12.79 -37.13 11.91
C ASP A 419 13.17 -35.75 12.49
N GLU A 420 12.22 -35.05 13.09
CA GLU A 420 12.39 -33.83 13.87
C GLU A 420 13.32 -34.07 15.06
N TYR A 421 12.99 -35.05 15.92
CA TYR A 421 13.84 -35.39 17.07
C TYR A 421 15.24 -35.81 16.63
N LYS A 422 15.36 -36.64 15.59
CA LYS A 422 16.67 -37.08 15.07
C LYS A 422 17.50 -35.91 14.58
N ARG A 423 16.91 -34.97 13.83
CA ARG A 423 17.60 -33.77 13.35
C ARG A 423 18.06 -32.89 14.50
N ALA A 424 17.15 -32.56 15.43
CA ALA A 424 17.48 -31.79 16.62
C ALA A 424 18.57 -32.50 17.44
N SER A 425 18.54 -33.83 17.56
CA SER A 425 19.55 -34.59 18.31
C SER A 425 20.94 -34.48 17.69
N VAL A 426 21.00 -34.44 16.35
CA VAL A 426 22.26 -34.29 15.63
C VAL A 426 22.77 -32.86 15.73
N THR A 427 21.91 -31.84 15.73
CA THR A 427 22.33 -30.44 15.61
C THR A 427 22.33 -29.67 16.94
N LEU A 428 21.49 -30.00 17.91
CA LEU A 428 21.24 -29.16 19.10
C LEU A 428 21.48 -29.86 20.43
N LYS A 429 21.70 -31.18 20.44
CA LYS A 429 21.93 -31.93 21.69
C LYS A 429 23.11 -31.35 22.46
N GLY A 430 22.93 -31.11 23.77
CA GLY A 430 23.94 -30.49 24.64
C GLY A 430 24.15 -28.99 24.39
N CYS A 431 23.30 -28.35 23.59
CA CYS A 431 23.35 -26.91 23.31
C CYS A 431 22.21 -26.17 24.01
N LYS A 432 22.48 -24.93 24.41
CA LYS A 432 21.48 -23.95 24.83
C LYS A 432 21.21 -22.99 23.69
N ILE A 433 19.93 -22.76 23.41
CA ILE A 433 19.47 -21.95 22.30
C ILE A 433 18.77 -20.74 22.88
N LYS A 434 19.08 -19.55 22.36
CA LYS A 434 18.39 -18.30 22.66
C LYS A 434 17.91 -17.64 21.38
N VAL A 435 16.64 -17.27 21.34
CA VAL A 435 16.03 -16.50 20.25
C VAL A 435 15.67 -15.11 20.78
N TYR A 436 16.32 -14.09 20.23
CA TYR A 436 16.05 -12.69 20.57
C TYR A 436 15.00 -12.14 19.61
N MET A 437 13.97 -11.51 20.15
CA MET A 437 12.88 -10.90 19.41
C MET A 437 12.75 -9.45 19.81
N TYR A 438 12.50 -8.59 18.82
CA TYR A 438 12.18 -7.19 19.06
C TYR A 438 10.69 -6.97 18.95
N ILE A 439 10.14 -6.16 19.86
CA ILE A 439 8.76 -5.67 19.83
C ILE A 439 8.76 -4.16 19.96
N ASN A 440 7.97 -3.52 19.11
CA ASN A 440 7.66 -2.11 19.10
C ASN A 440 6.16 -1.92 18.88
N LYS A 441 5.35 -2.19 19.91
CA LYS A 441 3.90 -1.96 19.91
C LYS A 441 3.54 -0.94 20.98
N GLY A 442 2.61 -0.02 20.68
CA GLY A 442 2.11 0.97 21.64
C GLY A 442 3.17 1.94 22.21
N GLY A 443 4.26 2.19 21.46
CA GLY A 443 5.36 3.06 21.90
C GLY A 443 6.37 2.42 22.86
N ARG A 444 6.21 1.15 23.23
CA ARG A 444 7.18 0.40 24.03
C ARG A 444 8.13 -0.37 23.10
N LYS A 445 9.42 -0.04 23.18
CA LYS A 445 10.51 -0.77 22.50
C LYS A 445 11.13 -1.74 23.48
N GLN A 446 11.03 -3.04 23.21
CA GLN A 446 11.51 -4.08 24.12
C GLN A 446 12.07 -5.25 23.33
N SER A 447 13.16 -5.83 23.82
CA SER A 447 13.66 -7.11 23.33
C SER A 447 13.29 -8.21 24.32
N ILE A 448 12.77 -9.31 23.79
CA ILE A 448 12.39 -10.52 24.52
C ILE A 448 13.35 -11.63 24.10
N VAL A 449 13.75 -12.46 25.05
CA VAL A 449 14.60 -13.63 24.80
C VAL A 449 13.84 -14.88 25.21
N LEU A 450 13.69 -15.81 24.27
CA LEU A 450 13.31 -17.19 24.57
C LEU A 450 14.59 -18.01 24.71
N GLU A 451 14.66 -18.85 25.73
CA GLU A 451 15.79 -19.74 25.97
C GLU A 451 15.29 -21.18 26.18
N ARG A 452 15.98 -22.14 25.56
CA ARG A 452 15.73 -23.56 25.79
C ARG A 452 17.02 -24.36 25.71
N TYR A 453 17.16 -25.35 26.58
CA TYR A 453 18.31 -26.27 26.60
C TYR A 453 17.89 -27.66 26.10
N PHE A 454 18.69 -28.28 25.24
CA PHE A 454 18.52 -29.67 24.87
C PHE A 454 19.53 -30.53 25.64
N GLU A 455 19.04 -31.30 26.61
CA GLU A 455 19.86 -32.13 27.48
C GLU A 455 20.51 -33.31 26.76
N GLU A 456 21.66 -33.76 27.27
CA GLU A 456 22.33 -34.98 26.79
C GLU A 456 21.49 -36.24 27.00
N SER A 457 20.59 -36.22 27.99
CA SER A 457 19.63 -37.29 28.28
C SER A 457 18.65 -37.53 27.12
N GLY A 458 18.56 -36.60 26.17
CA GLY A 458 17.57 -36.61 25.11
C GLY A 458 16.25 -35.94 25.53
N HIS A 459 16.21 -35.23 26.65
CA HIS A 459 15.05 -34.45 27.07
C HIS A 459 15.20 -32.98 26.69
N PHE A 460 14.09 -32.35 26.36
CA PHE A 460 14.03 -30.93 26.09
C PHE A 460 13.67 -30.17 27.36
N GLY A 461 14.49 -29.19 27.74
CA GLY A 461 14.17 -28.29 28.84
C GLY A 461 12.91 -27.46 28.55
N LYS A 462 12.34 -26.85 29.59
CA LYS A 462 11.24 -25.87 29.43
C LYS A 462 11.75 -24.60 28.76
N ILE A 463 10.90 -23.95 27.98
CA ILE A 463 11.17 -22.62 27.45
C ILE A 463 11.17 -21.64 28.63
N LYS A 464 12.23 -20.83 28.72
CA LYS A 464 12.34 -19.72 29.66
C LYS A 464 12.27 -18.41 28.89
N THR A 465 11.61 -17.42 29.48
CA THR A 465 11.42 -16.10 28.87
C THR A 465 12.09 -15.03 29.68
N TYR A 466 12.76 -14.11 28.99
CA TYR A 466 13.41 -12.96 29.59
C TYR A 466 13.10 -11.67 28.83
N ILE A 467 13.17 -10.55 29.53
CA ILE A 467 13.28 -9.21 28.94
C ILE A 467 14.75 -8.80 28.96
N VAL A 468 15.20 -8.16 27.88
CA VAL A 468 16.51 -7.49 27.86
C VAL A 468 16.39 -6.11 28.52
N LYS A 469 17.07 -5.92 29.64
CA LYS A 469 17.33 -4.62 30.28
C LYS A 469 18.78 -4.23 30.08
N LYS A 470 19.08 -2.95 30.29
CA LYS A 470 20.46 -2.45 30.36
C LYS A 470 20.78 -2.06 31.80
N ASP A 471 21.94 -2.46 32.28
CA ASP A 471 22.46 -2.00 33.56
C ASP A 471 22.97 -0.56 33.48
N LYS A 472 23.51 -0.06 34.60
CA LYS A 472 24.09 1.30 34.67
C LYS A 472 25.32 1.48 33.76
N GLU A 473 26.00 0.41 33.41
CA GLU A 473 27.18 0.36 32.54
C GLU A 473 26.82 0.06 31.08
N LYS A 474 25.52 -0.08 30.78
CA LYS A 474 24.93 -0.43 29.49
C LYS A 474 25.13 -1.88 29.04
N ASN A 475 25.52 -2.79 29.94
CA ASN A 475 25.54 -4.22 29.67
C ASN A 475 24.12 -4.78 29.64
N GLU A 476 23.91 -5.81 28.83
CA GLU A 476 22.62 -6.50 28.73
C GLU A 476 22.38 -7.38 29.97
N ILE A 477 21.26 -7.16 30.66
CA ILE A 477 20.76 -8.02 31.73
C ILE A 477 19.49 -8.72 31.22
N LEU A 478 19.42 -10.04 31.39
CA LEU A 478 18.22 -10.82 31.15
C LEU A 478 17.40 -10.93 32.44
N GLU A 479 16.21 -10.32 32.46
CA GLU A 479 15.29 -10.40 33.59
C GLU A 479 14.19 -11.43 33.28
N PRO A 480 14.02 -12.49 34.10
CA PRO A 480 13.03 -13.52 33.85
C PRO A 480 11.61 -12.98 34.02
N VAL A 481 10.70 -13.46 33.17
CA VAL A 481 9.29 -13.05 33.15
C VAL A 481 8.38 -14.24 32.86
N SER A 482 7.20 -14.25 33.50
CA SER A 482 6.16 -15.26 33.31
C SER A 482 4.99 -14.77 32.44
N ASP A 483 4.65 -13.48 32.50
CA ASP A 483 3.40 -12.94 31.96
C ASP A 483 3.65 -11.89 30.87
N ILE A 484 4.28 -12.31 29.77
CA ILE A 484 4.50 -11.46 28.60
C ILE A 484 3.71 -11.99 27.41
N GLU A 485 3.05 -11.07 26.70
CA GLU A 485 2.38 -11.39 25.45
C GLU A 485 3.44 -11.68 24.38
N MET A 486 3.48 -12.92 23.90
CA MET A 486 4.45 -13.36 22.92
C MET A 486 4.04 -12.95 21.50
N PRO A 487 4.99 -12.53 20.64
CA PRO A 487 4.74 -12.45 19.22
C PRO A 487 4.28 -13.82 18.71
N LYS A 488 3.25 -13.84 17.87
CA LYS A 488 2.87 -15.07 17.17
C LYS A 488 3.99 -15.45 16.19
N ILE A 489 4.63 -16.59 16.43
CA ILE A 489 5.66 -17.13 15.54
C ILE A 489 5.07 -18.31 14.78
N GLN A 490 5.04 -18.19 13.46
CA GLN A 490 4.76 -19.29 12.56
C GLN A 490 6.05 -19.67 11.85
N ALA A 491 6.42 -20.94 11.98
CA ALA A 491 7.60 -21.47 11.32
C ALA A 491 7.25 -22.83 10.73
N TYR A 492 7.60 -23.00 9.45
CA TYR A 492 7.26 -24.20 8.70
C TYR A 492 8.53 -24.83 8.12
N ARG A 493 8.63 -26.15 8.29
CA ARG A 493 9.60 -27.00 7.60
C ARG A 493 9.10 -27.28 6.18
N TYR A 494 10.00 -27.68 5.28
CA TYR A 494 9.65 -27.96 3.88
C TYR A 494 8.45 -28.93 3.74
N ASN A 495 8.47 -30.07 4.44
CA ASN A 495 7.37 -31.06 4.38
C ASN A 495 6.07 -30.52 4.98
N GLU A 496 6.16 -29.57 5.91
CA GLU A 496 4.99 -28.92 6.50
C GLU A 496 4.40 -27.90 5.55
N ILE A 497 5.23 -27.19 4.78
CA ILE A 497 4.79 -26.33 3.68
C ILE A 497 4.03 -27.17 2.65
N GLU A 498 4.56 -28.33 2.26
CA GLU A 498 3.86 -29.21 1.31
C GLU A 498 2.50 -29.67 1.86
N ARG A 499 2.42 -30.10 3.12
CA ARG A 499 1.13 -30.49 3.75
C ARG A 499 0.19 -29.30 3.91
N ALA A 500 0.73 -28.13 4.23
CA ALA A 500 -0.02 -26.89 4.36
C ALA A 500 -0.71 -26.45 3.07
N THR A 501 -0.29 -26.95 1.90
CA THR A 501 -0.97 -26.65 0.63
C THR A 501 -2.27 -27.41 0.41
N ASP A 502 -2.60 -28.40 1.26
CA ASP A 502 -3.91 -29.04 1.21
C ASP A 502 -5.02 -28.13 1.75
N SER A 503 -6.28 -28.41 1.42
CA SER A 503 -7.41 -27.53 1.77
C SER A 503 -7.62 -27.34 3.27
N LYS A 504 -7.21 -28.31 4.09
CA LYS A 504 -7.29 -28.22 5.56
C LYS A 504 -6.11 -27.43 6.13
N GLY A 505 -4.92 -27.64 5.60
CA GLY A 505 -3.69 -26.93 5.94
C GLY A 505 -3.80 -25.44 5.59
N LEU A 506 -4.30 -25.11 4.41
CA LEU A 506 -4.54 -23.72 3.99
C LEU A 506 -5.56 -23.03 4.88
N ARG A 507 -6.63 -23.74 5.25
CA ARG A 507 -7.63 -23.21 6.19
C ARG A 507 -7.02 -22.97 7.56
N LYS A 508 -6.23 -23.91 8.09
CA LYS A 508 -5.53 -23.72 9.36
C LYS A 508 -4.57 -22.53 9.32
N ILE A 509 -3.78 -22.38 8.27
CA ILE A 509 -2.88 -21.22 8.10
C ILE A 509 -3.68 -19.91 8.10
N PHE A 510 -4.79 -19.88 7.36
CA PHE A 510 -5.67 -18.72 7.30
C PHE A 510 -6.28 -18.42 8.68
N ASP A 511 -6.74 -19.45 9.37
CA ASP A 511 -7.32 -19.36 10.70
C ASP A 511 -6.30 -18.83 11.73
N ASP A 512 -5.04 -19.28 11.64
CA ASP A 512 -3.96 -18.84 12.53
C ASP A 512 -3.52 -17.38 12.27
N ILE A 513 -3.64 -16.91 11.02
CA ILE A 513 -3.35 -15.52 10.61
C ILE A 513 -4.48 -14.57 11.03
N CYS A 514 -5.72 -15.01 10.96
CA CYS A 514 -6.88 -14.19 11.25
C CYS A 514 -7.22 -14.22 12.76
N GLU A 515 -7.16 -13.05 13.40
CA GLU A 515 -7.55 -12.92 14.80
C GLU A 515 -9.08 -13.13 14.97
N ASN A 516 -9.48 -13.68 16.14
CA ASN A 516 -10.87 -13.85 16.59
C ASN A 516 -11.71 -14.95 15.89
N ILE A 517 -11.11 -15.85 15.11
CA ILE A 517 -11.87 -16.93 14.46
C ILE A 517 -12.49 -17.91 15.46
N GLU A 518 -11.79 -18.26 16.54
CA GLU A 518 -12.39 -19.08 17.61
C GLU A 518 -13.59 -18.39 18.25
N GLU A 519 -13.50 -17.08 18.51
CA GLU A 519 -14.61 -16.29 19.04
C GLU A 519 -15.80 -16.27 18.07
N PHE A 520 -15.54 -16.09 16.77
CA PHE A 520 -16.58 -16.17 15.75
C PHE A 520 -17.21 -17.56 15.65
N ASN A 521 -16.41 -18.63 15.75
CA ASN A 521 -16.92 -20.00 15.74
C ASN A 521 -17.78 -20.30 16.96
N ILE A 522 -17.36 -19.86 18.16
CA ILE A 522 -18.16 -19.94 19.38
C ILE A 522 -19.48 -19.21 19.18
N HIS A 523 -19.44 -18.00 18.62
CA HIS A 523 -20.65 -17.22 18.38
C HIS A 523 -21.57 -17.86 17.34
N ILE A 524 -21.02 -18.48 16.30
CA ILE A 524 -21.78 -19.26 15.31
C ILE A 524 -22.46 -20.45 15.99
N ASP A 525 -21.73 -21.21 16.80
CA ASP A 525 -22.26 -22.39 17.50
C ASP A 525 -23.35 -22.02 18.51
N GLU A 526 -23.19 -20.93 19.24
CA GLU A 526 -24.21 -20.38 20.13
C GLU A 526 -25.49 -19.99 19.37
N ASN A 527 -25.36 -19.34 18.22
CA ASN A 527 -26.49 -18.95 17.39
C ASN A 527 -27.17 -20.16 16.73
N LEU A 528 -26.41 -21.17 16.29
CA LEU A 528 -26.93 -22.43 15.79
C LEU A 528 -27.72 -23.17 16.87
N LYS A 529 -27.21 -23.19 18.11
CA LYS A 529 -27.91 -23.80 19.25
C LYS A 529 -29.22 -23.07 19.56
N LYS A 530 -29.21 -21.73 19.57
CA LYS A 530 -30.45 -20.93 19.71
C LYS A 530 -31.46 -21.21 18.60
N LEU A 531 -31.00 -21.32 17.34
CA LEU A 531 -31.87 -21.67 16.22
C LEU A 531 -32.48 -23.07 16.37
N GLN A 532 -31.71 -24.05 16.86
CA GLN A 532 -32.21 -25.39 17.14
C GLN A 532 -33.25 -25.40 18.26
N ASP A 533 -33.01 -24.63 19.32
CA ASP A 533 -33.93 -24.52 20.45
C ASP A 533 -35.23 -23.82 20.04
N ASN A 534 -35.14 -22.70 19.30
CA ASN A 534 -36.31 -22.02 18.71
C ASN A 534 -37.10 -22.94 17.78
N ARG A 535 -36.41 -23.76 16.97
CA ARG A 535 -37.07 -24.74 16.09
C ARG A 535 -37.83 -25.79 16.91
N LYS A 536 -37.27 -26.28 18.01
CA LYS A 536 -37.96 -27.23 18.90
C LYS A 536 -39.19 -26.59 19.55
N GLU A 537 -39.09 -25.35 19.99
CA GLU A 537 -40.23 -24.61 20.54
C GLU A 537 -41.35 -24.44 19.51
N ILE A 538 -41.02 -24.06 18.26
CA ILE A 538 -42.01 -23.93 17.18
C ILE A 538 -42.66 -25.28 16.86
N ILE A 539 -41.88 -26.37 16.79
CA ILE A 539 -42.42 -27.72 16.55
C ILE A 539 -43.33 -28.16 17.69
N ASN A 540 -43.05 -27.77 18.94
CA ASN A 540 -43.89 -28.10 20.10
C ASN A 540 -45.16 -27.22 20.21
N LEU A 541 -45.25 -26.14 19.42
CA LEU A 541 -46.42 -25.25 19.35
C LEU A 541 -47.40 -25.61 18.22
N VAL A 542 -47.02 -26.55 17.34
CA VAL A 542 -47.85 -27.15 16.27
C VAL A 542 -48.29 -28.53 16.72
#